data_AF-A0A6N8ZGM6-F1
#
_entry.id   AF-A0A6N8ZGM6-F1
#
_cell.length_a   1.000
_cell.length_b   1.000
_cell.length_c   1.000
_cell.angle_alpha   90.00
_cell.angle_beta   90.00
_cell.angle_gamma   90.00
#
_symmetry.space_group_name_H-M   'P 1'
#
loop_
_entity.id
_entity.type
_entity.pdbx_description
1 polymer ?
#
loop_
_entity_poly.entity_id
_entity_poly.type
_entity_poly.pdbx_seq_one_letter_code
_entity_poly.pdbx_strand_id
1 'polypeptide(L)'
;MTISQIRRRIDALKRKFARELAIIKLRRIADSVADAWNPDDPPEPADVIQRVVKAGFRLTTFGRLGHCLRDARRQGDPPDPESFVCSLLPWAENDRYYKLLRWDLPAGPRSPDHSRSDCA
;
A
#
# COMPACT_ATOMS: atom_id res chain seq x y z
N MET A 1 -16.52 19.72 26.51
CA MET A 1 -15.96 18.49 25.90
C MET A 1 -14.61 18.21 26.56
N THR A 2 -14.44 17.04 27.19
CA THR A 2 -13.23 16.72 27.95
C THR A 2 -12.17 16.02 27.08
N ILE A 3 -10.90 16.07 27.49
CA ILE A 3 -9.80 15.36 26.80
C ILE A 3 -10.10 13.86 26.64
N SER A 4 -10.75 13.25 27.63
CA SER A 4 -11.18 11.84 27.58
C SER A 4 -12.25 11.58 26.51
N GLN A 5 -13.17 12.51 26.29
CA GLN A 5 -14.18 12.41 25.23
C GLN A 5 -13.56 12.57 23.83
N ILE A 6 -12.55 13.43 23.69
CA ILE A 6 -11.78 13.59 22.44
C ILE A 6 -11.07 12.28 22.09
N ARG A 7 -10.32 11.69 23.04
CA ARG A 7 -9.58 10.43 22.81
C ARG A 7 -10.51 9.30 22.38
N ARG A 8 -11.64 9.11 23.06
CA ARG A 8 -12.65 8.09 22.69
C ARG A 8 -13.20 8.28 21.27
N ARG A 9 -13.46 9.52 20.86
CA ARG A 9 -13.91 9.83 19.49
C ARG A 9 -12.83 9.53 18.46
N ILE A 10 -11.58 9.89 18.74
CA ILE A 10 -10.45 9.55 17.86
C ILE A 10 -10.29 8.04 17.72
N ASP A 11 -10.39 7.27 18.80
CA ASP A 11 -10.26 5.82 18.74
C ASP A 11 -11.44 5.16 18.02
N ALA A 12 -12.65 5.71 18.16
CA ALA A 12 -13.79 5.30 17.36
C ALA A 12 -13.57 5.56 15.86
N LEU A 13 -13.02 6.73 15.50
CA LEU A 13 -12.68 7.07 14.11
C LEU A 13 -11.57 6.15 13.57
N LYS A 14 -10.51 5.91 14.34
CA LYS A 14 -9.43 4.99 13.94
C LYS A 14 -9.94 3.59 13.69
N ARG A 15 -10.87 3.09 14.52
CA ARG A 15 -11.52 1.79 14.31
C ARG A 15 -12.41 1.78 13.07
N LYS A 16 -13.18 2.86 12.86
CA LYS A 16 -14.05 3.02 11.69
C LYS A 16 -13.26 3.02 10.38
N PHE A 17 -12.09 3.66 10.36
CA PHE A 17 -11.25 3.82 9.17
C PHE A 17 -9.96 2.97 9.22
N ALA A 18 -9.95 1.89 10.00
CA ALA A 18 -8.73 1.11 10.24
C ALA A 18 -8.17 0.52 8.94
N ARG A 19 -9.05 0.11 8.02
CA ARG A 19 -8.67 -0.49 6.73
C ARG A 19 -8.06 0.55 5.79
N GLU A 20 -8.68 1.73 5.71
CA GLU A 20 -8.20 2.86 4.91
C GLU A 20 -6.83 3.35 5.42
N LEU A 21 -6.69 3.49 6.73
CA LEU A 21 -5.42 3.88 7.35
C LEU A 21 -4.31 2.85 7.14
N ALA A 22 -4.66 1.56 7.10
CA ALA A 22 -3.72 0.50 6.77
C ALA A 22 -3.19 0.65 5.33
N ILE A 23 -4.08 0.86 4.37
CA ILE A 23 -3.73 1.11 2.95
C ILE A 23 -2.80 2.32 2.84
N ILE A 24 -3.18 3.47 3.42
CA ILE A 24 -2.39 4.72 3.34
C ILE A 24 -0.99 4.52 3.93
N LYS A 25 -0.88 3.82 5.07
CA LYS A 25 0.41 3.57 5.70
C LYS A 25 1.29 2.62 4.88
N LEU A 26 0.73 1.54 4.33
CA LEU A 26 1.49 0.62 3.49
C LEU A 26 1.91 1.29 2.18
N ARG A 27 1.06 2.14 1.60
CA ARG A 27 1.39 2.91 0.40
C ARG A 27 2.66 3.73 0.59
N ARG A 28 2.78 4.45 1.70
CA ARG A 28 4.00 5.23 2.02
C ARG A 28 5.25 4.37 2.11
N ILE A 29 5.13 3.14 2.62
CA ILE A 29 6.25 2.20 2.66
C ILE A 29 6.60 1.74 1.25
N ALA A 30 5.58 1.42 0.45
CA ALA A 30 5.73 1.00 -0.93
C ALA A 30 6.42 2.09 -1.78
N ASP A 31 5.95 3.34 -1.70
CA ASP A 31 6.57 4.48 -2.37
C ASP A 31 8.04 4.63 -1.93
N SER A 32 8.33 4.54 -0.62
CA SER A 32 9.71 4.60 -0.11
C SER A 32 10.61 3.44 -0.59
N VAL A 33 10.04 2.27 -0.88
CA VAL A 33 10.78 1.13 -1.44
C VAL A 33 11.04 1.36 -2.94
N ALA A 34 10.04 1.85 -3.67
CA ALA A 34 10.17 2.22 -5.07
C ALA A 34 11.21 3.34 -5.28
N ASP A 35 11.19 4.37 -4.44
CA ASP A 35 12.16 5.48 -4.48
C ASP A 35 13.60 5.02 -4.20
N ALA A 36 13.75 4.01 -3.35
CA ALA A 36 15.05 3.43 -3.00
C ALA A 36 15.46 2.28 -3.93
N TRP A 37 14.69 2.02 -5.00
CA TRP A 37 14.92 0.88 -5.87
C TRP A 37 16.10 1.11 -6.78
N ASN A 38 17.12 0.27 -6.64
CA ASN A 38 18.23 0.17 -7.57
C ASN A 38 18.15 -1.19 -8.28
N PRO A 39 18.03 -1.26 -9.61
CA PRO A 39 17.97 -2.54 -10.34
C PRO A 39 19.20 -3.43 -10.12
N ASP A 40 20.38 -2.83 -9.94
CA ASP A 40 21.64 -3.56 -9.74
C ASP A 40 21.79 -4.07 -8.29
N ASP A 41 21.19 -3.38 -7.33
CA ASP A 41 21.24 -3.70 -5.90
C ASP A 41 19.89 -3.41 -5.22
N PRO A 42 18.84 -4.20 -5.54
CA PRO A 42 17.51 -3.92 -5.03
C PRO A 42 17.39 -4.27 -3.54
N PRO A 43 16.53 -3.59 -2.77
CA PRO A 43 16.28 -3.89 -1.38
C PRO A 43 15.96 -5.37 -1.15
N GLU A 44 16.66 -5.99 -0.19
CA GLU A 44 16.41 -7.38 0.17
C GLU A 44 14.99 -7.53 0.77
N PRO A 45 14.24 -8.59 0.40
CA PRO A 45 12.87 -8.77 0.89
C PRO A 45 12.75 -8.77 2.42
N ALA A 46 13.76 -9.28 3.13
CA ALA A 46 13.80 -9.28 4.58
C ALA A 46 13.80 -7.86 5.18
N ASP A 47 14.52 -6.93 4.57
CA ASP A 47 14.59 -5.53 5.02
C ASP A 47 13.25 -4.83 4.78
N VAL A 48 12.63 -5.08 3.63
CA VAL A 48 11.29 -4.56 3.31
C VAL A 48 10.25 -5.10 4.30
N ILE A 49 10.28 -6.40 4.59
CA ILE A 49 9.41 -7.02 5.61
C ILE A 49 9.63 -6.37 6.98
N GLN A 50 10.89 -6.11 7.36
CA GLN A 50 11.20 -5.47 8.63
C GLN A 50 10.61 -4.05 8.72
N ARG A 51 10.63 -3.27 7.63
CA ARG A 51 9.97 -1.95 7.57
C ARG A 51 8.46 -2.06 7.80
N VAL A 52 7.80 -3.03 7.17
CA VAL A 52 6.36 -3.29 7.36
C VAL A 52 6.05 -3.67 8.81
N VAL A 53 6.84 -4.55 9.41
CA VAL A 53 6.66 -4.97 10.81
C VAL A 53 6.91 -3.81 11.80
N LYS A 54 7.94 -2.99 11.56
CA LYS A 54 8.25 -1.78 12.34
C LYS A 54 7.13 -0.73 12.25
N ALA A 55 6.44 -0.65 11.12
CA ALA A 55 5.26 0.20 10.96
C ALA A 55 4.00 -0.29 11.70
N GLY A 56 4.10 -1.43 12.41
CA GLY A 56 3.07 -1.96 13.28
C GLY A 56 2.15 -2.99 12.63
N PHE A 57 2.46 -3.44 11.41
CA PHE A 57 1.68 -4.49 10.74
C PHE A 57 2.04 -5.87 11.32
N ARG A 58 1.01 -6.69 11.51
CA ARG A 58 1.10 -8.07 11.99
C ARG A 58 0.35 -8.95 10.99
N LEU A 59 1.04 -9.36 9.94
CA LEU A 59 0.50 -10.16 8.85
C LEU A 59 0.86 -11.62 9.06
N THR A 60 -0.02 -12.53 8.62
CA THR A 60 0.19 -13.98 8.74
C THR A 60 1.26 -14.51 7.79
N THR A 61 1.50 -13.82 6.68
CA THR A 61 2.50 -14.21 5.67
C THR A 61 2.98 -13.00 4.87
N PHE A 62 4.19 -13.12 4.33
CA PHE A 62 4.81 -12.16 3.41
C PHE A 62 5.14 -12.81 2.04
N GLY A 63 4.65 -14.02 1.77
CA GLY A 63 5.02 -14.76 0.55
C GLY A 63 4.67 -14.02 -0.76
N ARG A 64 3.49 -13.39 -0.81
CA ARG A 64 3.07 -12.59 -1.98
C ARG A 64 3.93 -11.34 -2.16
N LEU A 65 4.32 -10.67 -1.07
CA LEU A 65 5.26 -9.55 -1.13
C LEU A 65 6.61 -10.00 -1.71
N GLY A 66 7.13 -11.13 -1.25
CA GLY A 66 8.37 -11.69 -1.79
C GLY A 66 8.27 -12.05 -3.28
N HIS A 67 7.10 -12.44 -3.78
CA HIS A 67 6.89 -12.62 -5.22
C HIS A 67 6.90 -11.29 -5.97
N CYS A 68 6.15 -10.31 -5.48
CA CYS A 68 6.10 -8.95 -6.04
C CYS A 68 7.49 -8.33 -6.19
N LEU A 69 8.32 -8.38 -5.13
CA LEU A 69 9.69 -7.85 -5.17
C LEU A 69 10.60 -8.61 -6.14
N ARG A 70 10.44 -9.93 -6.24
CA ARG A 70 11.21 -10.76 -7.19
C ARG A 70 10.83 -10.48 -8.63
N ASP A 71 9.56 -10.23 -8.91
CA ASP A 71 9.10 -9.92 -10.27
C ASP A 71 9.55 -8.52 -10.69
N ALA A 72 9.47 -7.54 -9.79
CA ALA A 72 10.08 -6.21 -9.99
C ALA A 72 11.58 -6.33 -10.33
N ARG A 73 12.32 -7.14 -9.57
CA ARG A 73 13.75 -7.41 -9.84
C ARG A 73 14.00 -8.05 -11.20
N ARG A 74 13.14 -8.96 -11.65
CA ARG A 74 13.25 -9.60 -12.97
C ARG A 74 12.97 -8.64 -14.11
N GLN A 75 12.05 -7.71 -13.91
CA GLN A 75 11.67 -6.70 -14.89
C GLN A 75 12.68 -5.54 -14.94
N GLY A 76 13.44 -5.33 -13.86
CA GLY A 76 14.36 -4.20 -13.72
C GLY A 76 13.66 -2.91 -13.28
N ASP A 77 12.35 -2.96 -13.10
CA ASP A 77 11.53 -1.82 -12.68
C ASP A 77 11.27 -1.85 -11.17
N PRO A 78 11.03 -0.69 -10.54
CA PRO A 78 10.60 -0.63 -9.14
C PRO A 78 9.26 -1.36 -8.94
N PRO A 79 9.01 -1.95 -7.75
CA PRO A 79 7.74 -2.56 -7.47
C PRO A 79 6.64 -1.49 -7.52
N ASP A 80 5.61 -1.74 -8.33
CA ASP A 80 4.42 -0.91 -8.37
C ASP A 80 3.80 -0.83 -6.95
N PRO A 81 3.60 0.38 -6.39
CA PRO A 81 3.11 0.52 -5.03
C PRO A 81 1.72 -0.10 -4.79
N GLU A 82 0.89 -0.21 -5.82
CA GLU A 82 -0.39 -0.93 -5.73
C GLU A 82 -0.19 -2.43 -5.55
N SER A 83 0.56 -3.05 -6.45
CA SER A 83 0.93 -4.46 -6.39
C SER A 83 1.57 -4.82 -5.05
N PHE A 84 2.41 -3.92 -4.52
CA PHE A 84 2.99 -4.04 -3.18
C PHE A 84 1.91 -4.09 -2.09
N VAL A 85 0.98 -3.13 -2.04
CA VAL A 85 -0.06 -3.06 -1.01
C VAL A 85 -1.00 -4.27 -1.12
N CYS A 86 -1.42 -4.63 -2.32
CA CYS A 86 -2.29 -5.77 -2.58
C CYS A 86 -1.62 -7.12 -2.24
N SER A 87 -0.29 -7.20 -2.34
CA SER A 87 0.46 -8.38 -1.90
C SER A 87 0.39 -8.61 -0.37
N LEU A 88 0.21 -7.53 0.40
CA LEU A 88 0.15 -7.57 1.87
C LEU A 88 -1.29 -7.60 2.40
N LEU A 89 -2.22 -6.97 1.69
CA LEU A 89 -3.62 -6.89 2.04
C LEU A 89 -4.48 -7.47 0.90
N PRO A 90 -4.64 -8.80 0.81
CA PRO A 90 -5.43 -9.43 -0.26
C PRO A 90 -6.89 -8.95 -0.34
N TRP A 91 -7.42 -8.47 0.79
CA TRP A 91 -8.77 -7.93 0.91
C TRP A 91 -8.90 -6.47 0.46
N ALA A 92 -7.78 -5.78 0.21
CA ALA A 92 -7.80 -4.45 -0.36
C ALA A 92 -8.14 -4.59 -1.84
N GLU A 93 -9.44 -4.61 -2.15
CA GLU A 93 -9.92 -4.54 -3.54
C GLU A 93 -9.33 -3.31 -4.23
N ASN A 94 -8.82 -3.49 -5.46
CA ASN A 94 -8.22 -2.42 -6.26
C ASN A 94 -9.16 -1.20 -6.35
N ASP A 95 -10.48 -1.40 -6.47
CA ASP A 95 -11.48 -0.32 -6.51
C ASP A 95 -11.48 0.57 -5.26
N ARG A 96 -11.35 -0.01 -4.07
CA ARG A 96 -11.33 0.74 -2.81
C ARG A 96 -9.98 1.44 -2.62
N TYR A 97 -8.89 0.79 -3.03
CA TYR A 97 -7.56 1.36 -3.07
C TYR A 97 -7.49 2.59 -3.99
N TYR A 98 -7.99 2.49 -5.22
CA TYR A 98 -8.05 3.62 -6.17
C TYR A 98 -8.92 4.77 -5.66
N LYS A 99 -10.06 4.48 -5.04
CA LYS A 99 -10.92 5.53 -4.44
C LYS A 99 -10.21 6.30 -3.34
N LEU A 100 -9.36 5.64 -2.55
CA LEU A 100 -8.62 6.27 -1.47
C LEU A 100 -7.45 7.11 -1.97
N LEU A 101 -6.73 6.65 -3.00
CA LEU A 101 -5.56 7.35 -3.52
C LEU A 101 -5.90 8.50 -4.46
N ARG A 102 -7.05 8.46 -5.14
CA ARG A 102 -7.53 9.56 -5.99
C ARG A 102 -8.16 10.71 -5.19
N TRP A 103 -8.28 10.59 -3.87
CA TRP A 103 -8.91 11.62 -3.02
C TRP A 103 -8.03 12.88 -2.88
N ASP A 104 -6.70 12.74 -2.98
CA ASP A 104 -5.74 13.85 -2.86
C ASP A 104 -5.38 14.51 -4.21
N LEU A 105 -5.90 14.00 -5.34
CA LEU A 105 -5.71 14.66 -6.63
C LEU A 105 -6.70 15.82 -6.70
N PRO A 106 -6.26 17.08 -6.94
CA PRO A 106 -7.18 18.09 -7.44
C PRO A 106 -7.88 17.49 -8.66
N ALA A 107 -9.17 17.79 -8.84
CA ALA A 107 -9.95 17.34 -9.99
C ALA A 107 -9.38 17.92 -11.29
N GLY A 108 -8.21 17.45 -11.70
CA GLY A 108 -7.60 17.68 -12.98
C GLY A 108 -8.36 16.88 -14.03
N PRO A 109 -8.23 17.27 -15.31
CA PRO A 109 -9.01 16.68 -16.38
C PRO A 109 -8.82 15.17 -16.39
N ARG A 110 -9.94 14.43 -16.31
CA ARG A 110 -9.97 12.97 -16.38
C ARG A 110 -9.19 12.52 -17.61
N SER A 111 -8.05 11.86 -17.41
CA SER A 111 -7.42 11.12 -18.50
C SER A 111 -8.37 10.00 -18.92
N PRO A 112 -8.53 9.75 -20.23
CA PRO A 112 -9.59 8.89 -20.74
C PRO A 112 -9.38 7.44 -20.29
N ASP A 113 -10.51 6.80 -19.99
CA ASP A 113 -10.65 5.40 -19.61
C ASP A 113 -9.67 4.50 -20.37
N HIS A 114 -8.76 3.87 -19.63
CA HIS A 114 -8.15 2.64 -20.10
C HIS A 114 -9.09 1.51 -19.70
N SER A 115 -9.86 1.10 -20.70
CA SER A 115 -10.72 -0.07 -20.72
C SER A 115 -10.15 -1.24 -19.92
N ARG A 116 -11.02 -1.84 -19.11
CA ARG A 116 -10.89 -3.19 -18.55
C ARG A 116 -10.16 -4.11 -19.53
N SER A 117 -8.97 -4.56 -19.16
CA SER A 117 -8.40 -5.78 -19.70
C SER A 117 -8.87 -6.90 -18.80
N ASP A 118 -9.89 -7.61 -19.24
CA ASP A 118 -10.35 -8.85 -18.64
C ASP A 118 -9.19 -9.87 -18.68
N CYS A 119 -8.74 -10.34 -17.51
CA CYS A 119 -7.86 -11.50 -17.43
C CYS A 119 -8.72 -12.77 -17.59
N ALA A 120 -8.57 -13.43 -18.73
CA ALA A 120 -8.91 -14.83 -18.96
C ALA A 120 -7.73 -15.74 -18.58
#